data_AF-A0A2E9WSL7-F1
#
_entry.id   AF-A0A2E9WSL7-F1
#
_cell.length_a   1.000
_cell.length_b   1.000
_cell.length_c   1.000
_cell.angle_alpha   90.00
_cell.angle_beta   90.00
_cell.angle_gamma   90.00
#
_symmetry.space_group_name_H-M   'P 1'
#
loop_
_entity.id
_entity.type
_entity.pdbx_description
1 polymer ?
#
loop_
_entity_poly.entity_id
_entity_poly.type
_entity_poly.pdbx_seq_one_letter_code
_entity_poly.pdbx_strand_id
1 'polypeptide(L)'
;MLIYQTHQKAEVQNLQSLNWDNSDIMSYLAYLNKKQTLIETGRKHGKYSRDSDRSKVYKSEFKYERTYGTGKQFKNLAEAQKYCDHVLASKTWQKMSNNTHIALSTMYGNRTAGRAWRNNIDLNVKGGMNQYVLLHEMAHCAGNMHHDTQFRIDLLKLVSRFIGKEQAEYLKACFKEKKLKLKINTNIMKPDAWMKMNKRMEMARDKRLDMAA
;
A
#
# COMPACT_ATOMS: atom_id res chain seq x y z
N MET A 1 -15.36 26.55 -16.59
CA MET A 1 -15.31 27.08 -15.21
C MET A 1 -14.19 26.39 -14.48
N LEU A 2 -13.30 27.14 -13.82
CA LEU A 2 -12.18 26.58 -13.07
C LEU A 2 -12.66 26.13 -11.68
N ILE A 3 -12.43 24.86 -11.33
CA ILE A 3 -12.86 24.26 -10.06
C ILE A 3 -11.63 23.75 -9.30
N TYR A 4 -11.43 24.22 -8.07
CA TYR A 4 -10.31 23.84 -7.22
C TYR A 4 -10.66 23.98 -5.73
N GLN A 5 -9.90 23.32 -4.88
CA GLN A 5 -10.07 23.42 -3.43
C GLN A 5 -9.39 24.68 -2.88
N THR A 6 -9.88 25.24 -1.78
CA THR A 6 -9.35 26.49 -1.20
C THR A 6 -7.83 26.47 -0.98
N HIS A 7 -7.28 25.34 -0.54
CA HIS A 7 -5.84 25.20 -0.31
C HIS A 7 -5.00 25.23 -1.60
N GLN A 8 -5.62 25.03 -2.78
CA GLN A 8 -4.96 25.04 -4.08
C GLN A 8 -4.92 26.45 -4.72
N LYS A 9 -5.53 27.45 -4.06
CA LYS A 9 -5.67 28.81 -4.62
C LYS A 9 -4.34 29.44 -5.02
N ALA A 10 -3.31 29.32 -4.18
CA ALA A 10 -1.99 29.88 -4.47
C ALA A 10 -1.36 29.23 -5.71
N GLU A 11 -1.47 27.91 -5.83
CA GLU A 11 -0.97 27.19 -7.01
C GLU A 11 -1.72 27.59 -8.28
N VAL A 12 -3.04 27.74 -8.20
CA VAL A 12 -3.87 28.20 -9.31
C VAL A 12 -3.46 29.60 -9.77
N GLN A 13 -3.29 30.54 -8.84
CA GLN A 13 -2.87 31.91 -9.16
C GLN A 13 -1.49 31.93 -9.82
N ASN A 14 -0.57 31.09 -9.33
CA ASN A 14 0.74 30.91 -9.94
C ASN A 14 0.63 30.41 -11.39
N LEU A 15 -0.14 29.34 -11.65
CA LEU A 15 -0.30 28.79 -12.99
C LEU A 15 -1.02 29.75 -13.95
N GLN A 16 -2.00 30.51 -13.47
CA GLN A 16 -2.65 31.57 -14.24
C GLN A 16 -1.65 32.66 -14.64
N SER A 17 -0.73 33.05 -13.74
CA SER A 17 0.33 34.01 -14.06
C SER A 17 1.32 33.50 -15.12
N LEU A 18 1.42 32.18 -15.27
CA LEU A 18 2.19 31.51 -16.32
C LEU A 18 1.40 31.31 -17.62
N ASN A 19 0.22 31.93 -17.75
CA ASN A 19 -0.68 31.82 -18.91
C ASN A 19 -1.16 30.39 -19.21
N TRP A 20 -1.28 29.54 -18.18
CA TRP A 20 -1.91 28.23 -18.37
C TRP A 20 -3.42 28.38 -18.57
N ASP A 21 -3.98 27.60 -19.48
CA ASP A 21 -5.43 27.55 -19.65
C ASP A 21 -6.11 26.82 -18.50
N ASN A 22 -7.42 27.06 -18.34
CA ASN A 22 -8.18 26.49 -17.23
C ASN A 22 -8.22 24.95 -17.28
N SER A 23 -8.19 24.33 -18.46
CA SER A 23 -8.20 22.86 -18.61
C SER A 23 -6.89 22.21 -18.16
N ASP A 24 -5.76 22.81 -18.51
CA ASP A 24 -4.42 22.39 -18.12
C ASP A 24 -4.22 22.54 -16.62
N ILE A 25 -4.68 23.66 -16.04
CA ILE A 25 -4.68 23.88 -14.59
C ILE A 25 -5.47 22.76 -13.90
N MET A 26 -6.72 22.50 -14.30
CA MET A 26 -7.53 21.43 -13.68
C MET A 26 -6.87 20.05 -13.81
N SER A 27 -6.26 19.76 -14.96
CA SER A 27 -5.57 18.48 -15.19
C SER A 27 -4.33 18.33 -14.32
N TYR A 28 -3.57 19.41 -14.11
CA TYR A 28 -2.42 19.40 -13.20
C TYR A 28 -2.84 19.28 -11.74
N LEU A 29 -3.88 19.99 -11.31
CA LEU A 29 -4.44 19.83 -9.95
C LEU A 29 -4.93 18.40 -9.71
N ALA A 30 -5.56 17.77 -10.71
CA ALA A 30 -5.94 16.36 -10.63
C ALA A 30 -4.73 15.43 -10.49
N TYR A 31 -3.62 15.73 -11.18
CA TYR A 31 -2.34 15.04 -10.99
C TYR A 31 -1.81 15.23 -9.56
N LEU A 32 -1.77 16.46 -9.05
CA LEU A 32 -1.31 16.76 -7.69
C LEU A 32 -2.11 15.99 -6.65
N ASN A 33 -3.44 16.01 -6.75
CA ASN A 33 -4.32 15.28 -5.82
C ASN A 33 -4.05 13.75 -5.83
N LYS A 34 -3.89 13.16 -7.02
CA LYS A 34 -3.54 11.73 -7.16
C LYS A 34 -2.15 11.44 -6.57
N LYS A 35 -1.20 12.34 -6.80
CA LYS A 35 0.17 12.20 -6.33
C LYS A 35 0.27 12.32 -4.82
N GLN A 36 -0.44 13.28 -4.23
CA GLN A 36 -0.55 13.45 -2.80
C GLN A 36 -1.16 12.20 -2.14
N THR A 37 -2.26 11.69 -2.71
CA THR A 37 -2.87 10.43 -2.25
C THR A 37 -1.88 9.28 -2.27
N LEU A 38 -1.10 9.11 -3.35
CA LEU A 38 -0.06 8.08 -3.44
C LEU A 38 1.02 8.26 -2.38
N ILE A 39 1.44 9.49 -2.09
CA ILE A 39 2.48 9.78 -1.08
C ILE A 39 1.98 9.44 0.31
N GLU A 40 0.76 9.87 0.65
CA GLU A 40 0.18 9.68 1.98
C GLU A 40 -0.21 8.23 2.25
N THR A 41 -0.75 7.54 1.25
CA THR A 41 -1.43 6.24 1.45
C THR A 41 -0.77 5.08 0.71
N GLY A 42 0.19 5.34 -0.17
CA GLY A 42 0.76 4.33 -1.06
C GLY A 42 -0.16 3.87 -2.20
N ARG A 43 -1.38 4.42 -2.30
CA ARG A 43 -2.38 4.04 -3.31
C ARG A 43 -2.10 4.66 -4.66
N LYS A 44 -1.80 3.81 -5.64
CA LYS A 44 -1.48 4.24 -7.02
C LYS A 44 -2.67 4.75 -7.83
N HIS A 45 -3.88 4.28 -7.52
CA HIS A 45 -5.09 4.53 -8.32
C HIS A 45 -6.09 5.46 -7.62
N GLY A 46 -5.68 6.11 -6.53
CA GLY A 46 -6.53 6.99 -5.72
C GLY A 46 -7.21 6.29 -4.54
N LYS A 47 -7.84 7.09 -3.66
CA LYS A 47 -8.37 6.66 -2.36
C LYS A 47 -9.42 5.55 -2.44
N TYR A 48 -10.33 5.64 -3.41
CA TYR A 48 -11.47 4.72 -3.57
C TYR A 48 -11.24 3.66 -4.66
N SER A 49 -9.99 3.43 -5.07
CA SER A 49 -9.69 2.46 -6.11
C SER A 49 -9.89 1.01 -5.64
N ARG A 50 -10.05 0.08 -6.60
CA ARG A 50 -10.00 -1.35 -6.29
C ARG A 50 -8.59 -1.78 -5.86
N ASP A 51 -8.51 -2.83 -5.05
CA ASP A 51 -7.26 -3.50 -4.69
C ASP A 51 -6.72 -4.34 -5.86
N SER A 52 -6.14 -3.64 -6.84
CA SER A 52 -5.65 -4.25 -8.08
C SER A 52 -4.40 -5.13 -7.91
N ASP A 53 -3.65 -4.96 -6.81
CA ASP A 53 -2.40 -5.69 -6.57
C ASP A 53 -2.58 -6.94 -5.70
N ARG A 54 -3.69 -7.06 -4.96
CA ARG A 54 -4.01 -8.19 -4.07
C ARG A 54 -3.64 -9.56 -4.64
N SER A 55 -4.14 -9.90 -5.82
CA SER A 55 -3.91 -11.24 -6.40
C SER A 55 -2.43 -11.51 -6.71
N LYS A 56 -1.63 -10.48 -6.99
CA LYS A 56 -0.18 -10.64 -7.19
C LYS A 56 0.53 -10.77 -5.86
N VAL A 57 0.10 -10.00 -4.85
CA VAL A 57 0.64 -10.07 -3.49
C VAL A 57 0.40 -11.45 -2.91
N TYR A 58 -0.82 -11.97 -2.90
CA TYR A 58 -1.08 -13.34 -2.43
C TYR A 58 -0.28 -14.41 -3.19
N LYS A 59 -0.11 -14.27 -4.51
CA LYS A 59 0.74 -15.21 -5.27
C LYS A 59 2.21 -15.17 -4.81
N SER A 60 2.72 -14.00 -4.44
CA SER A 60 4.06 -13.86 -3.87
C SER A 60 4.14 -14.45 -2.45
N GLU A 61 3.12 -14.22 -1.63
CA GLU A 61 3.05 -14.75 -0.25
C GLU A 61 2.92 -16.28 -0.24
N PHE A 62 2.06 -16.87 -1.08
CA PHE A 62 1.98 -18.32 -1.20
C PHE A 62 3.26 -18.96 -1.72
N LYS A 63 4.07 -18.24 -2.51
CA LYS A 63 5.40 -18.72 -2.90
C LYS A 63 6.34 -18.70 -1.71
N TYR A 64 6.34 -17.61 -0.94
CA TYR A 64 7.08 -17.49 0.31
C TYR A 64 6.73 -18.60 1.31
N GLU A 65 5.44 -18.83 1.57
CA GLU A 65 4.97 -19.81 2.55
C GLU A 65 5.34 -21.25 2.15
N ARG A 66 5.35 -21.57 0.84
CA ARG A 66 5.83 -22.87 0.37
C ARG A 66 7.32 -23.11 0.64
N THR A 67 8.11 -22.04 0.78
CA THR A 67 9.55 -22.14 1.01
C THR A 67 9.89 -22.07 2.50
N TYR A 68 9.31 -21.14 3.25
CA TYR A 68 9.67 -20.87 4.65
C TYR A 68 8.57 -21.25 5.66
N GLY A 69 7.41 -21.71 5.20
CA GLY A 69 6.24 -21.93 6.05
C GLY A 69 5.63 -20.62 6.54
N THR A 70 4.85 -20.72 7.61
CA THR A 70 4.09 -19.60 8.20
C THR A 70 4.66 -19.13 9.55
N GLY A 71 5.90 -19.55 9.87
CA GLY A 71 6.57 -19.22 11.12
C GLY A 71 5.97 -19.91 12.34
N LYS A 72 6.09 -19.26 13.51
CA LYS A 72 5.59 -19.79 14.78
C LYS A 72 4.07 -20.06 14.72
N GLN A 73 3.65 -21.24 15.14
CA GLN A 73 2.23 -21.57 15.35
C GLN A 73 1.80 -21.18 16.76
N PHE A 74 0.63 -20.57 16.88
CA PHE A 74 0.04 -20.18 18.17
C PHE A 74 -0.96 -21.25 18.61
N LYS A 75 -0.81 -21.75 19.84
CA LYS A 75 -1.71 -22.79 20.36
C LYS A 75 -3.11 -22.26 20.65
N ASN A 76 -3.22 -20.99 21.00
CA ASN A 76 -4.47 -20.33 21.37
C ASN A 76 -4.35 -18.80 21.22
N LEU A 77 -5.49 -18.11 21.40
CA LEU A 77 -5.55 -16.65 21.31
C LEU A 77 -4.61 -15.95 22.28
N ALA A 78 -4.43 -16.49 23.50
CA ALA A 78 -3.54 -15.87 24.50
C ALA A 78 -2.08 -15.86 24.05
N GLU A 79 -1.61 -16.91 23.36
CA GLU A 79 -0.26 -16.94 22.81
C GLU A 79 -0.11 -15.95 21.64
N ALA A 80 -1.12 -15.87 20.77
CA ALA A 80 -1.15 -14.89 19.69
C ALA A 80 -1.16 -13.45 20.23
N GLN A 81 -1.93 -13.18 21.28
CA GLN A 81 -2.00 -11.88 21.96
C GLN A 81 -0.64 -11.50 22.55
N LYS A 82 0.03 -12.40 23.28
CA LYS A 82 1.38 -12.15 23.81
C LYS A 82 2.37 -11.77 22.71
N TYR A 83 2.29 -12.45 21.57
CA TYR A 83 3.14 -12.11 20.42
C TYR A 83 2.75 -10.76 19.80
N CYS A 84 1.45 -10.48 19.66
CA CYS A 84 0.95 -9.17 19.21
C CYS A 84 1.49 -8.05 20.11
N ASP A 85 1.37 -8.18 21.43
CA ASP A 85 1.84 -7.20 22.42
C ASP A 85 3.35 -6.97 22.31
N HIS A 86 4.13 -8.03 22.08
CA HIS A 86 5.57 -7.91 21.82
C HIS A 86 5.86 -7.07 20.57
N VAL A 87 5.10 -7.27 19.49
CA VAL A 87 5.23 -6.46 18.27
C VAL A 87 4.81 -5.01 18.53
N LEU A 88 3.67 -4.80 19.22
CA LEU A 88 3.13 -3.48 19.56
C LEU A 88 4.12 -2.64 20.40
N ALA A 89 4.84 -3.29 21.32
CA ALA A 89 5.85 -2.64 22.17
C ALA A 89 7.13 -2.25 21.42
N SER A 90 7.33 -2.71 20.18
CA SER A 90 8.56 -2.47 19.44
C SER A 90 8.63 -1.06 18.84
N LYS A 91 9.83 -0.47 18.81
CA LYS A 91 10.09 0.79 18.09
C LYS A 91 9.72 0.71 16.59
N THR A 92 9.84 -0.49 16.00
CA THR A 92 9.45 -0.73 14.60
C THR A 92 7.96 -0.46 14.41
N TRP A 93 7.11 -1.06 15.25
CA TRP A 93 5.67 -0.86 15.21
C TRP A 93 5.31 0.60 15.49
N GLN A 94 5.80 1.15 16.60
CA GLN A 94 5.52 2.52 17.03
C GLN A 94 5.76 3.54 15.91
N LYS A 95 6.87 3.40 15.18
CA LYS A 95 7.22 4.29 14.06
C LYS A 95 6.33 4.12 12.83
N MET A 96 5.91 2.91 12.51
CA MET A 96 5.17 2.64 11.26
C MET A 96 3.65 2.76 11.41
N SER A 97 3.11 2.53 12.59
CA SER A 97 1.66 2.51 12.83
C SER A 97 1.15 3.73 13.61
N ASN A 98 2.04 4.67 13.97
CA ASN A 98 1.72 5.78 14.86
C ASN A 98 1.10 5.30 16.19
N ASN A 99 1.71 4.28 16.81
CA ASN A 99 1.26 3.65 18.05
C ASN A 99 -0.18 3.10 18.02
N THR A 100 -0.63 2.64 16.86
CA THR A 100 -1.95 2.01 16.76
C THR A 100 -2.03 0.77 17.66
N HIS A 101 -3.00 0.74 18.57
CA HIS A 101 -3.34 -0.44 19.36
C HIS A 101 -4.11 -1.45 18.53
N ILE A 102 -4.04 -2.73 18.89
CA ILE A 102 -4.74 -3.81 18.19
C ILE A 102 -5.52 -4.64 19.21
N ALA A 103 -6.81 -4.85 18.93
CA ALA A 103 -7.63 -5.86 19.58
C ALA A 103 -7.58 -7.16 18.76
N LEU A 104 -7.27 -8.28 19.41
CA LEU A 104 -7.19 -9.59 18.77
C LEU A 104 -8.37 -10.46 19.20
N SER A 105 -8.96 -11.15 18.23
CA SER A 105 -10.03 -12.11 18.43
C SER A 105 -9.84 -13.31 17.49
N THR A 106 -10.73 -14.29 17.59
CA THR A 106 -10.72 -15.48 16.75
C THR A 106 -11.97 -15.57 15.90
N MET A 107 -11.83 -16.14 14.72
CA MET A 107 -12.94 -16.50 13.85
C MET A 107 -12.89 -17.97 13.43
N TYR A 108 -14.01 -18.47 12.91
CA TYR A 108 -14.14 -19.82 12.37
C TYR A 108 -14.49 -19.77 10.88
N GLY A 109 -14.00 -20.75 10.10
CA GLY A 109 -14.32 -20.91 8.69
C GLY A 109 -13.18 -21.55 7.90
N ASN A 110 -13.37 -21.74 6.60
CA ASN A 110 -12.36 -22.39 5.73
C ASN A 110 -11.80 -21.47 4.63
N ARG A 111 -12.31 -20.23 4.47
CA ARG A 111 -12.01 -19.38 3.32
C ARG A 111 -10.91 -18.34 3.56
N THR A 112 -10.71 -17.90 4.79
CA THR A 112 -9.80 -16.81 5.15
C THR A 112 -8.97 -17.20 6.36
N ALA A 113 -7.66 -16.95 6.31
CA ALA A 113 -6.74 -17.23 7.43
C ALA A 113 -6.81 -16.13 8.50
N GLY A 114 -6.97 -14.87 8.10
CA GLY A 114 -7.15 -13.76 9.02
C GLY A 114 -8.05 -12.68 8.41
N ARG A 115 -8.39 -11.69 9.23
CA ARG A 115 -9.08 -10.48 8.79
C ARG A 115 -8.73 -9.31 9.70
N ALA A 116 -8.20 -8.25 9.12
CA ALA A 116 -8.08 -6.94 9.75
C ALA A 116 -9.24 -6.01 9.40
N TRP A 117 -9.71 -5.21 10.37
CA TRP A 117 -10.56 -4.06 10.14
C TRP A 117 -10.33 -2.99 11.21
N ARG A 118 -10.02 -1.76 10.77
CA ARG A 118 -9.56 -0.68 11.66
C ARG A 118 -8.39 -1.21 12.52
N ASN A 119 -8.61 -1.29 13.83
CA ASN A 119 -7.63 -1.68 14.84
C ASN A 119 -7.96 -3.06 15.43
N ASN A 120 -8.66 -3.90 14.69
CA ASN A 120 -9.06 -5.24 15.12
C ASN A 120 -8.54 -6.28 14.14
N ILE A 121 -8.17 -7.43 14.68
CA ILE A 121 -7.74 -8.59 13.91
C ILE A 121 -8.50 -9.81 14.41
N ASP A 122 -9.10 -10.57 13.50
CA ASP A 122 -9.54 -11.94 13.75
C ASP A 122 -8.55 -12.91 13.13
N LEU A 123 -8.09 -13.89 13.91
CA LEU A 123 -7.34 -15.04 13.42
C LEU A 123 -8.24 -16.26 13.29
N ASN A 124 -8.14 -16.96 12.17
CA ASN A 124 -8.91 -18.19 11.98
C ASN A 124 -8.28 -19.35 12.74
N VAL A 125 -9.04 -19.99 13.63
CA VAL A 125 -8.54 -21.10 14.45
C VAL A 125 -8.09 -22.32 13.65
N LYS A 126 -8.57 -22.50 12.41
CA LYS A 126 -8.25 -23.67 11.56
C LYS A 126 -6.97 -23.54 10.74
N GLY A 127 -6.46 -22.33 10.53
CA GLY A 127 -5.31 -22.10 9.64
C GLY A 127 -4.64 -20.73 9.73
N GLY A 128 -5.17 -19.84 10.56
CA GLY A 128 -4.70 -18.47 10.76
C GLY A 128 -3.92 -18.23 12.05
N MET A 129 -3.88 -19.22 12.95
CA MET A 129 -3.20 -19.13 14.24
C MET A 129 -1.68 -19.28 14.09
N ASN A 130 -1.08 -18.40 13.29
CA ASN A 130 0.35 -18.40 13.02
C ASN A 130 0.92 -16.98 12.89
N GLN A 131 2.24 -16.91 13.05
CA GLN A 131 3.02 -15.70 13.06
C GLN A 131 2.88 -14.89 11.78
N TYR A 132 2.95 -15.53 10.62
CA TYR A 132 2.92 -14.84 9.34
C TYR A 132 1.57 -14.16 9.10
N VAL A 133 0.47 -14.88 9.31
CA VAL A 133 -0.90 -14.34 9.19
C VAL A 133 -1.10 -13.17 10.15
N LEU A 134 -0.69 -13.29 11.41
CA LEU A 134 -0.79 -12.16 12.35
C LEU A 134 0.00 -10.94 11.85
N LEU A 135 1.24 -11.09 11.39
CA LEU A 135 2.02 -9.97 10.87
C LEU A 135 1.40 -9.36 9.58
N HIS A 136 0.77 -10.17 8.73
CA HIS A 136 0.02 -9.70 7.56
C HIS A 136 -1.15 -8.80 7.99
N GLU A 137 -1.97 -9.27 8.93
CA GLU A 137 -3.11 -8.50 9.44
C GLU A 137 -2.64 -7.24 10.21
N MET A 138 -1.51 -7.31 10.92
CA MET A 138 -0.89 -6.13 11.55
C MET A 138 -0.42 -5.11 10.53
N ALA A 139 0.10 -5.52 9.37
CA ALA A 139 0.45 -4.59 8.29
C ALA A 139 -0.77 -3.83 7.77
N HIS A 140 -1.96 -4.45 7.74
CA HIS A 140 -3.22 -3.76 7.47
C HIS A 140 -3.58 -2.75 8.56
N CYS A 141 -3.48 -3.15 9.84
CA CYS A 141 -3.75 -2.27 10.98
C CYS A 141 -2.75 -1.10 11.10
N ALA A 142 -1.59 -1.15 10.44
CA ALA A 142 -0.68 -0.01 10.32
C ALA A 142 -1.18 1.08 9.34
N GLY A 143 -2.44 1.03 8.90
CA GLY A 143 -3.07 2.00 8.01
C GLY A 143 -3.18 1.55 6.55
N ASN A 144 -2.76 0.33 6.23
CA ASN A 144 -2.66 -0.17 4.86
C ASN A 144 -3.76 -1.16 4.50
N MET A 145 -5.02 -0.74 4.46
CA MET A 145 -6.16 -1.66 4.22
C MET A 145 -6.20 -2.33 2.83
N HIS A 146 -5.24 -2.07 1.95
CA HIS A 146 -5.13 -2.67 0.61
C HIS A 146 -3.69 -3.10 0.35
N HIS A 147 -3.49 -4.04 -0.58
CA HIS A 147 -2.19 -4.67 -0.87
C HIS A 147 -1.29 -3.80 -1.78
N ASP A 148 -1.34 -2.49 -1.59
CA ASP A 148 -0.58 -1.48 -2.32
C ASP A 148 0.88 -1.41 -1.85
N THR A 149 1.62 -0.40 -2.31
CA THR A 149 3.07 -0.28 -2.08
C THR A 149 3.42 -0.16 -0.60
N GLN A 150 2.66 0.62 0.17
CA GLN A 150 2.95 0.84 1.59
C GLN A 150 2.71 -0.42 2.42
N PHE A 151 1.63 -1.17 2.16
CA PHE A 151 1.39 -2.50 2.74
C PHE A 151 2.60 -3.42 2.60
N ARG A 152 3.11 -3.55 1.37
CA ARG A 152 4.26 -4.44 1.09
C ARG A 152 5.52 -3.99 1.82
N ILE A 153 5.77 -2.68 1.89
CA ILE A 153 6.91 -2.11 2.62
C ILE A 153 6.80 -2.46 4.12
N ASP A 154 5.61 -2.30 4.68
CA ASP A 154 5.35 -2.47 6.10
C ASP A 154 5.35 -3.95 6.50
N LEU A 155 4.77 -4.83 5.68
CA LEU A 155 4.88 -6.28 5.84
C LEU A 155 6.35 -6.74 5.82
N LEU A 156 7.16 -6.24 4.88
CA LEU A 156 8.59 -6.57 4.84
C LEU A 156 9.36 -6.12 6.08
N LYS A 157 9.03 -4.95 6.66
CA LYS A 157 9.63 -4.49 7.93
C LYS A 157 9.27 -5.43 9.07
N LEU A 158 8.01 -5.85 9.16
CA LEU A 158 7.52 -6.78 10.18
C LEU A 158 8.20 -8.15 10.04
N VAL A 159 8.19 -8.73 8.84
CA VAL A 159 8.86 -10.01 8.56
C VAL A 159 10.36 -9.91 8.86
N SER A 160 11.04 -8.84 8.44
CA SER A 160 12.48 -8.67 8.70
C SER A 160 12.80 -8.57 10.18
N ARG A 161 11.93 -7.91 10.97
CA ARG A 161 12.19 -7.66 12.39
C ARG A 161 11.85 -8.87 13.27
N PHE A 162 10.76 -9.56 12.97
CA PHE A 162 10.20 -10.55 13.87
C PHE A 162 10.29 -12.00 13.38
N ILE A 163 10.60 -12.20 12.09
CA ILE A 163 10.86 -13.54 11.53
C ILE A 163 12.34 -13.66 11.18
N GLY A 164 12.84 -12.77 10.32
CA GLY A 164 14.26 -12.74 9.96
C GLY A 164 14.54 -11.99 8.66
N LYS A 165 15.74 -11.41 8.56
CA LYS A 165 16.18 -10.63 7.38
C LYS A 165 16.22 -11.47 6.11
N GLU A 166 16.67 -12.72 6.20
CA GLU A 166 16.72 -13.66 5.08
C GLU A 166 15.33 -13.86 4.46
N GLN A 167 14.35 -14.19 5.31
CA GLN A 167 12.96 -14.41 4.91
C GLN A 167 12.33 -13.14 4.31
N ALA A 168 12.65 -11.97 4.86
CA ALA A 168 12.20 -10.69 4.28
C ALA A 168 12.81 -10.43 2.90
N GLU A 169 14.10 -10.71 2.68
CA GLU A 169 14.71 -10.56 1.35
C GLU A 169 14.13 -11.55 0.34
N TYR A 170 13.79 -12.77 0.75
CA TYR A 170 13.08 -13.72 -0.11
C TYR A 170 11.67 -13.26 -0.47
N LEU A 171 10.88 -12.80 0.51
CA LEU A 171 9.54 -12.25 0.25
C LEU A 171 9.61 -11.03 -0.68
N LYS A 172 10.60 -10.17 -0.49
CA LYS A 172 10.91 -9.03 -1.36
C LYS A 172 11.26 -9.47 -2.78
N ALA A 173 12.03 -10.54 -2.95
CA ALA A 173 12.33 -11.10 -4.27
C ALA A 173 11.04 -11.62 -4.93
N CYS A 174 10.17 -12.29 -4.17
CA CYS A 174 8.86 -12.76 -4.65
C CYS A 174 7.95 -11.60 -5.10
N PHE A 175 7.96 -10.45 -4.41
CA PHE A 175 7.25 -9.25 -4.87
C PHE A 175 7.85 -8.67 -6.16
N LYS A 176 9.18 -8.59 -6.26
CA LYS A 176 9.87 -8.08 -7.45
C LYS A 176 9.59 -8.94 -8.69
N GLU A 177 9.56 -10.26 -8.54
CA GLU A 177 9.22 -11.19 -9.63
C GLU A 177 7.82 -10.90 -10.22
N LYS A 178 6.85 -10.51 -9.38
CA LYS A 178 5.50 -10.12 -9.82
C LYS A 178 5.40 -8.66 -10.26
N LYS A 179 6.54 -7.99 -10.44
CA LYS A 179 6.65 -6.57 -10.84
C LYS A 179 5.94 -5.62 -9.86
N LEU A 180 5.89 -5.99 -8.57
CA LEU A 180 5.30 -5.16 -7.53
C LEU A 180 6.31 -4.13 -7.04
N LYS A 181 5.88 -2.87 -6.96
CA LYS A 181 6.73 -1.77 -6.49
C LYS A 181 6.87 -1.83 -4.97
N LEU A 182 8.08 -1.53 -4.49
CA LEU A 182 8.43 -1.50 -3.06
C LEU A 182 8.99 -0.14 -2.63
N LYS A 183 8.71 0.90 -3.43
CA LYS A 183 9.07 2.29 -3.14
C LYS A 183 7.97 3.19 -3.66
N ILE A 184 7.53 4.12 -2.82
CA ILE A 184 6.62 5.20 -3.21
C ILE A 184 7.45 6.28 -3.88
N ASN A 185 7.03 6.69 -5.08
CA ASN A 185 7.64 7.84 -5.73
C ASN A 185 7.03 9.11 -5.12
N THR A 186 7.83 9.85 -4.36
CA THR A 186 7.43 11.10 -3.71
C THR A 186 7.71 12.35 -4.54
N ASN A 187 8.45 12.23 -5.65
CA ASN A 187 8.78 13.37 -6.49
C ASN A 187 7.54 13.88 -7.23
N ILE A 188 7.11 15.10 -6.90
CA ILE A 188 6.06 15.85 -7.58
C ILE A 188 6.69 16.62 -8.74
N MET A 189 6.20 16.38 -9.95
CA MET A 189 6.69 17.07 -11.14
C MET A 189 6.30 18.55 -11.08
N LYS A 190 7.28 19.42 -11.37
CA LYS A 190 7.03 20.85 -11.61
C LYS A 190 6.06 21.04 -12.78
N PRO A 191 5.28 22.13 -12.81
CA PRO A 191 4.27 22.36 -13.85
C PRO A 191 4.79 22.16 -15.27
N ASP A 192 5.87 22.83 -15.68
CA ASP A 192 6.39 22.74 -17.05
C ASP A 192 6.83 21.33 -17.45
N ALA A 193 7.46 20.60 -16.52
CA ALA A 193 7.89 19.23 -16.75
C ALA A 193 6.68 18.30 -16.89
N TRP A 194 5.64 18.51 -16.08
CA TRP A 194 4.40 17.76 -16.17
C TRP A 194 3.68 18.04 -17.48
N MET A 195 3.58 19.30 -17.92
CA MET A 195 2.92 19.67 -19.17
C MET A 195 3.63 19.05 -20.38
N LYS A 196 4.97 19.13 -20.44
CA LYS A 196 5.77 18.47 -21.49
C LYS A 196 5.53 16.97 -21.53
N MET A 197 5.48 16.32 -20.37
CA MET A 197 5.16 14.89 -20.27
C MET A 197 3.72 14.61 -20.72
N ASN A 198 2.75 15.42 -20.32
CA ASN A 198 1.34 15.22 -20.64
C ASN A 198 1.11 15.31 -22.16
N LYS A 199 1.62 16.36 -22.81
CA LYS A 199 1.56 16.52 -24.28
C LYS A 199 2.21 15.34 -25.01
N ARG A 200 3.37 14.87 -24.54
CA ARG A 200 4.03 13.68 -25.11
C ARG A 200 3.16 12.43 -25.00
N MET A 201 2.47 12.25 -23.87
CA MET A 201 1.59 11.09 -23.64
C MET A 201 0.29 11.17 -24.45
N GLU A 202 -0.22 12.37 -24.70
CA GLU A 202 -1.36 12.63 -25.58
C GLU A 202 -1.02 12.26 -27.03
N MET A 203 0.07 12.81 -27.58
CA MET A 203 0.54 12.47 -28.93
C MET A 203 0.79 10.95 -29.13
N ALA A 204 1.29 10.28 -28.09
CA ALA A 204 1.51 8.84 -28.13
C ALA A 204 0.20 8.02 -28.15
N ARG A 205 -0.88 8.55 -27.57
CA ARG A 205 -2.21 7.92 -27.61
C ARG A 205 -2.84 8.11 -28.99
N ASP A 206 -2.75 9.31 -29.55
CA ASP A 206 -3.31 9.61 -30.87
C ASP A 206 -2.65 8.75 -31.94
N LYS A 207 -1.32 8.69 -31.94
CA LYS A 207 -0.56 7.80 -32.85
C LYS A 207 -0.97 6.33 -32.73
N ARG A 208 -1.35 5.87 -31.53
CA ARG A 208 -1.79 4.49 -31.32
C ARG A 208 -3.20 4.24 -31.86
N LEU A 209 -4.07 5.25 -31.80
CA LEU A 209 -5.41 5.19 -32.39
C LEU A 209 -5.31 5.17 -33.91
N ASP A 210 -4.46 6.01 -34.49
CA ASP A 210 -4.21 6.04 -35.94
C ASP A 210 -3.65 4.71 -36.47
N MET A 211 -2.83 4.00 -35.67
CA MET A 211 -2.32 2.67 -36.03
C MET A 211 -3.31 1.52 -35.82
N ALA A 212 -4.42 1.76 -35.13
CA ALA A 212 -5.45 0.77 -34.83
C ALA A 212 -6.73 0.96 -35.65
N ALA A 213 -6.82 2.06 -36.40
CA ALA A 213 -7.83 2.35 -37.42
C ALA A 213 -7.37 1.85 -38.79
#